data_AF-A0A537YSY9-F1
#
_entry.id   AF-A0A537YSY9-F1
#
_cell.length_a   1.000
_cell.length_b   1.000
_cell.length_c   1.000
_cell.angle_alpha   90.00
_cell.angle_beta   90.00
_cell.angle_gamma   90.00
#
_symmetry.space_group_name_H-M   'P 1'
#
loop_
_entity.id
_entity.type
_entity.pdbx_description
1 polymer ?
#
loop_
_entity_poly.entity_id
_entity_poly.type
_entity_poly.pdbx_seq_one_letter_code
_entity_poly.pdbx_strand_id
1 'polypeptide(L)'
;MTNEWLRPVERRVRRLIDAGVPHDEIARRFRHTSDWVRRVVALSEVPRDGASRSDSSLNPLERRVLRWRREGSTPAEIASRFRRSPRFIEQTERLARYKLGRS
;
A
#
# COMPACT_ATOMS: atom_id res chain seq x y z
N MET A 1 3.02 17.85 10.09
CA MET A 1 1.73 17.12 10.02
C MET A 1 1.98 15.79 9.31
N THR A 2 1.57 14.68 9.92
CA THR A 2 1.95 13.32 9.51
C THR A 2 1.21 12.91 8.23
N ASN A 3 1.87 13.04 7.07
CA ASN A 3 1.42 12.56 5.75
C ASN A 3 1.38 11.01 5.64
N GLU A 4 1.07 10.31 6.72
CA GLU A 4 1.10 8.84 6.80
C GLU A 4 -0.02 8.20 5.97
N TRP A 5 -1.12 8.92 5.79
CA TRP A 5 -2.33 8.46 5.09
C TRP A 5 -2.25 8.67 3.57
N LEU A 6 -1.30 9.52 3.13
CA LEU A 6 -1.04 9.76 1.71
C LEU A 6 -0.22 8.61 1.12
N ARG A 7 -0.55 8.22 -0.13
CA ARG A 7 0.28 7.29 -0.90
C ARG A 7 1.66 7.92 -1.15
N PRO A 8 2.71 7.11 -1.37
CA PRO A 8 4.06 7.62 -1.63
C PRO A 8 4.12 8.65 -2.76
N VAL A 9 3.34 8.45 -3.83
CA VAL A 9 3.25 9.40 -4.95
C VAL A 9 2.60 10.72 -4.54
N GLU A 10 1.47 10.68 -3.83
CA GLU A 10 0.78 11.87 -3.31
C GLU A 10 1.67 12.66 -2.35
N ARG A 11 2.37 11.96 -1.46
CA ARG A 11 3.32 12.56 -0.52
C ARG A 11 4.47 13.25 -1.24
N ARG A 12 5.01 12.63 -2.29
CA ARG A 12 6.11 13.21 -3.06
C ARG A 12 5.65 14.42 -3.87
N VAL A 13 4.47 14.34 -4.49
CA VAL A 13 3.87 15.47 -5.22
C VAL A 13 3.60 16.65 -4.27
N ARG A 14 2.97 16.42 -3.11
CA ARG A 14 2.76 17.48 -2.11
C ARG A 14 4.05 18.12 -1.65
N ARG A 15 5.09 17.34 -1.33
CA ARG A 15 6.40 17.90 -0.95
C ARG A 15 7.01 18.82 -2.00
N LEU A 16 6.77 18.55 -3.29
CA LEU A 16 7.27 19.41 -4.37
C LEU A 16 6.44 20.68 -4.51
N ILE A 17 5.12 20.59 -4.32
CA ILE A 17 4.22 21.76 -4.29
C ILE A 17 4.54 22.65 -3.08
N ASP A 18 4.73 22.06 -1.89
CA ASP A 18 5.14 22.76 -0.67
C ASP A 18 6.51 23.45 -0.84
N ALA A 19 7.37 22.91 -1.72
CA ALA A 19 8.64 23.50 -2.10
C ALA A 19 8.54 24.53 -3.25
N GLY A 20 7.32 24.87 -3.70
CA GLY A 20 7.06 25.86 -4.74
C GLY A 20 7.33 25.39 -6.17
N VAL A 21 7.49 24.08 -6.40
CA VAL A 21 7.72 23.55 -7.76
C VAL A 21 6.40 23.59 -8.56
N PRO A 22 6.39 24.16 -9.78
CA PRO A 22 5.17 24.29 -10.56
C PRO A 22 4.68 22.93 -11.10
N HIS A 23 3.38 22.82 -11.34
CA HIS A 23 2.72 21.55 -11.66
C HIS A 23 3.23 20.89 -12.95
N ASP A 24 3.61 21.67 -13.96
CA ASP A 24 4.19 21.21 -15.22
C ASP A 24 5.57 20.58 -15.04
N GLU A 25 6.44 21.19 -14.23
CA GLU A 25 7.75 20.64 -13.89
C GLU A 25 7.61 19.37 -13.04
N ILE A 26 6.65 19.33 -12.11
CA ILE A 26 6.31 18.10 -11.39
C ILE A 26 5.84 17.04 -12.39
N ALA A 27 4.93 17.38 -13.29
CA ALA A 27 4.40 16.45 -14.29
C ALA A 27 5.52 15.86 -15.15
N ARG A 28 6.45 16.70 -15.63
CA ARG A 28 7.64 16.28 -16.37
C ARG A 28 8.49 15.28 -15.59
N ARG A 29 8.77 15.55 -14.30
CA ARG A 29 9.56 14.66 -13.44
C ARG A 29 8.90 13.28 -13.26
N PHE A 30 7.57 13.24 -13.23
CA PHE A 30 6.79 12.00 -13.13
C PHE A 30 6.42 11.39 -14.48
N ARG A 31 6.89 11.96 -15.59
CA ARG A 31 6.54 11.55 -16.97
C ARG A 31 5.02 11.50 -17.19
N HIS A 32 4.33 12.50 -16.67
CA HIS A 32 2.88 12.65 -16.78
C HIS A 32 2.50 14.07 -17.23
N THR A 33 1.20 14.30 -17.39
CA THR A 33 0.56 15.58 -17.68
C THR A 33 0.25 16.41 -16.43
N SER A 34 0.14 17.74 -16.57
CA SER A 34 -0.24 18.64 -15.48
C SER A 34 -1.61 18.32 -14.88
N ASP A 35 -2.54 17.81 -15.69
CA ASP A 35 -3.87 17.37 -15.20
C ASP A 35 -3.79 16.18 -14.24
N TRP A 36 -2.83 15.29 -14.44
CA TRP A 36 -2.59 14.23 -13.48
C TRP A 36 -2.07 14.75 -12.16
N VAL A 37 -1.19 15.76 -12.18
CA VAL A 37 -0.74 16.43 -10.95
C VAL A 37 -1.93 17.05 -10.23
N ARG A 38 -2.79 17.79 -10.93
CA ARG A 38 -4.04 18.34 -10.36
C ARG A 38 -4.93 17.24 -9.76
N ARG A 39 -5.08 16.12 -10.45
CA ARG A 39 -5.86 14.96 -9.97
C ARG A 39 -5.25 14.33 -8.72
N VAL A 40 -3.93 14.18 -8.67
CA VAL A 40 -3.22 13.66 -7.48
C VAL A 40 -3.38 14.60 -6.29
N VAL A 41 -3.31 15.92 -6.51
CA VAL A 41 -3.56 16.93 -5.47
C VAL A 41 -4.99 16.82 -4.95
N ALA A 42 -5.99 16.85 -5.83
CA ALA A 42 -7.39 16.72 -5.44
C ALA A 42 -7.64 15.41 -4.66
N LEU A 43 -7.11 14.28 -5.14
CA LEU A 43 -7.26 12.98 -4.46
C LEU A 43 -6.52 12.90 -3.12
N SER A 44 -5.53 13.76 -2.89
CA SER A 44 -4.80 13.82 -1.62
C SER A 44 -5.52 14.63 -0.55
N GLU A 45 -6.48 15.47 -0.92
CA GLU A 45 -7.29 16.29 -0.02
C GLU A 45 -8.53 15.57 0.48
N VAL A 46 -9.03 14.60 -0.30
CA VAL A 46 -10.12 13.74 0.12
C VAL A 46 -9.64 12.86 1.29
N PRO A 47 -10.27 12.96 2.47
CA PRO A 47 -10.01 12.02 3.55
C PRO A 47 -10.28 10.63 3.03
N ARG A 48 -9.20 9.86 2.84
CA ARG A 48 -9.37 8.43 2.76
C ARG A 48 -9.69 8.00 4.18
N ASP A 49 -10.98 7.93 4.49
CA ASP A 49 -11.44 6.85 5.36
C ASP A 49 -10.68 5.65 4.88
N GLY A 50 -9.83 5.11 5.74
CA GLY A 50 -8.90 4.04 5.41
C GLY A 50 -9.73 2.89 4.88
N ALA A 51 -10.08 2.95 3.59
CA ALA A 51 -10.89 2.02 2.89
C ALA A 51 -9.97 0.84 2.93
N SER A 52 -10.20 0.02 3.96
CA SER A 52 -9.64 -1.30 4.13
C SER A 52 -9.66 -1.80 2.71
N ARG A 53 -8.49 -1.92 2.06
CA ARG A 53 -8.45 -2.57 0.75
C ARG A 53 -9.09 -3.89 1.09
N SER A 54 -10.33 -4.10 0.66
CA SER A 54 -11.19 -5.01 1.42
C SER A 54 -10.57 -6.40 1.33
N ASP A 55 -11.04 -7.38 2.09
CA ASP A 55 -10.54 -8.76 1.93
C ASP A 55 -10.62 -9.26 0.46
N SER A 56 -11.34 -8.55 -0.43
CA SER A 56 -11.30 -8.70 -1.89
C SER A 56 -9.94 -8.42 -2.55
N SER A 57 -9.09 -7.57 -1.96
CA SER A 57 -7.75 -7.22 -2.47
C SER A 57 -6.68 -8.29 -2.20
N LEU A 58 -6.99 -9.21 -1.27
CA LEU A 58 -6.14 -10.34 -0.94
C LEU A 58 -6.47 -11.51 -1.87
N ASN A 59 -5.44 -12.16 -2.39
CA ASN A 59 -5.63 -13.43 -3.07
C ASN A 59 -5.98 -14.55 -2.05
N PRO A 60 -6.49 -15.71 -2.49
CA PRO A 60 -6.86 -16.80 -1.57
C PRO A 60 -5.73 -17.27 -0.65
N LEU A 61 -4.49 -17.27 -1.13
CA LEU A 61 -3.31 -17.66 -0.37
C LEU A 61 -3.07 -16.67 0.78
N GLU A 62 -3.02 -15.37 0.49
CA GLU A 62 -2.84 -14.29 1.46
C GLU A 62 -3.93 -14.32 2.54
N ARG A 63 -5.20 -14.51 2.14
CA ARG A 63 -6.32 -14.67 3.08
C ARG A 63 -6.11 -15.86 4.02
N ARG A 64 -5.71 -17.00 3.47
CA ARG A 64 -5.52 -18.23 4.27
C ARG A 64 -4.32 -18.13 5.20
N VAL A 65 -3.22 -17.53 4.75
CA VAL A 65 -2.04 -17.25 5.58
C VAL A 65 -2.45 -16.34 6.75
N LEU A 66 -3.12 -15.20 6.50
CA LEU A 66 -3.54 -14.30 7.57
C LEU A 66 -4.54 -14.95 8.53
N ARG A 67 -5.47 -15.76 8.02
CA ARG A 67 -6.42 -16.51 8.86
C ARG A 67 -5.67 -17.43 9.83
N TRP A 68 -4.77 -18.28 9.33
CA TRP A 68 -4.03 -19.21 10.17
C TRP A 68 -3.06 -18.51 11.13
N ARG A 69 -2.49 -17.37 10.73
CA ARG A 69 -1.70 -16.53 11.65
C ARG A 69 -2.55 -15.96 12.79
N ARG A 70 -3.80 -15.55 12.54
CA ARG A 70 -4.75 -15.13 13.59
C ARG A 70 -5.16 -16.29 14.50
N GLU A 71 -5.21 -17.51 13.97
CA GLU A 71 -5.47 -18.74 14.73
C GLU A 71 -4.21 -19.25 15.48
N GLY A 72 -3.08 -18.54 15.41
CA GLY A 72 -1.86 -18.85 16.16
C GLY A 72 -0.86 -19.77 15.46
N SER A 73 -1.12 -20.22 14.22
CA SER A 73 -0.16 -21.05 13.48
C SER A 73 1.12 -20.29 13.18
N THR A 74 2.26 -20.95 13.33
CA THR A 74 3.59 -20.45 12.97
C THR A 74 3.82 -20.46 11.45
N PRO A 75 4.75 -19.64 10.92
CA PRO A 75 5.12 -19.70 9.51
C PRO A 75 5.59 -21.10 9.07
N ALA A 76 6.24 -21.87 9.94
CA ALA A 76 6.71 -23.22 9.64
C ALA A 76 5.56 -24.22 9.47
N GLU A 77 4.55 -24.19 10.35
CA GLU A 77 3.37 -25.05 10.24
C GLU A 77 2.56 -24.73 8.97
N ILE A 78 2.40 -23.45 8.67
CA ILE A 78 1.73 -22.99 7.46
C ILE A 78 2.52 -23.40 6.21
N ALA A 79 3.85 -23.24 6.24
CA ALA A 79 4.75 -23.58 5.15
C ALA A 79 4.67 -25.07 4.80
N SER A 80 4.63 -25.95 5.82
CA SER A 80 4.43 -27.40 5.65
C SER A 80 3.13 -27.70 4.89
N ARG A 81 2.01 -27.06 5.28
CA ARG A 81 0.71 -27.23 4.63
C ARG A 81 0.71 -26.77 3.16
N PHE A 82 1.44 -25.71 2.84
CA PHE A 82 1.55 -25.19 1.47
C PHE A 82 2.69 -25.82 0.65
N ARG A 83 3.50 -26.72 1.24
CA ARG A 83 4.74 -27.24 0.63
C ARG A 83 5.67 -26.11 0.16
N ARG A 84 5.81 -25.08 0.99
CA ARG A 84 6.67 -23.91 0.76
C ARG A 84 7.67 -23.74 1.91
N SER A 85 8.53 -22.74 1.82
CA SER A 85 9.45 -22.38 2.90
C SER A 85 8.79 -21.43 3.92
N PRO A 86 9.23 -21.43 5.19
CA PRO A 86 8.74 -20.46 6.20
C PRO A 86 8.92 -19.01 5.75
N ARG A 87 10.07 -18.69 5.14
CA ARG A 87 10.37 -17.37 4.57
C ARG A 87 9.34 -16.92 3.53
N PHE A 88 8.87 -17.84 2.68
CA PHE A 88 7.83 -17.52 1.69
C PHE A 88 6.51 -17.13 2.37
N ILE A 89 6.16 -17.79 3.48
CA ILE A 89 4.96 -17.47 4.27
C ILE A 89 5.10 -16.11 4.95
N GLU A 90 6.24 -15.82 5.57
CA GLU A 90 6.52 -14.51 6.18
C GLU A 90 6.42 -13.36 5.16
N GLN A 91 6.98 -13.57 3.98
CA GLN A 91 6.91 -12.58 2.91
C GLN A 91 5.48 -12.37 2.40
N THR A 92 4.71 -13.45 2.28
CA THR A 92 3.28 -13.40 1.91
C THR A 92 2.46 -12.67 2.97
N GLU A 93 2.70 -12.97 4.25
CA GLU A 93 2.05 -12.32 5.39
C GLU A 93 2.34 -10.81 5.41
N ARG A 94 3.60 -10.41 5.19
CA ARG A 94 4.00 -9.00 5.09
C ARG A 94 3.32 -8.28 3.94
N LEU A 95 3.26 -8.92 2.76
CA LEU A 95 2.58 -8.35 1.59
C LEU A 95 1.08 -8.20 1.85
N ALA A 96 0.44 -9.20 2.45
CA ALA A 96 -0.98 -9.17 2.78
C ALA A 96 -1.31 -8.06 3.79
N ARG A 97 -0.50 -7.89 4.84
CA ARG A 97 -0.62 -6.79 5.80
C ARG A 97 -0.50 -5.41 5.15
N TYR A 98 0.50 -5.25 4.28
CA TYR A 98 0.66 -4.02 3.49
C TYR A 98 -0.55 -3.75 2.59
N LYS A 99 -1.11 -4.79 1.95
CA LYS A 99 -2.33 -4.66 1.15
C LYS A 99 -3.49 -4.17 2.00
N LEU A 100 -3.68 -4.72 3.20
CA LEU A 100 -4.72 -4.28 4.13
C LEU A 100 -4.47 -2.90 4.79
N GLY A 101 -3.32 -2.25 4.53
CA GLY A 101 -2.97 -1.00 5.19
C GLY A 101 -2.64 -1.15 6.68
N ARG A 102 -2.35 -2.38 7.13
CA ARG A 102 -1.98 -2.71 8.50
C ARG A 102 -0.45 -2.86 8.55
N SER A 103 0.26 -1.73 8.48
CA SER A 103 1.73 -1.68 8.54
C SER A 103 2.21 -1.61 9.98
#